data_AF-A0A640LCY9-F1
#
_entry.id   AF-A0A640LCY9-F1
#
_cell.length_a   1.000
_cell.length_b   1.000
_cell.length_c   1.000
_cell.angle_alpha   90.00
_cell.angle_beta   90.00
_cell.angle_gamma   90.00
#
_symmetry.space_group_name_H-M   'P 1'
#
loop_
_entity.id
_entity.type
_entity.pdbx_description
1 polymer ?
#
loop_
_entity_poly.entity_id
_entity_poly.type
_entity_poly.pdbx_seq_one_letter_code
_entity_poly.pdbx_strand_id
1 'polypeptide(L)'
;MKYAHVRNIFPILNHSPLEILTSAKASALEFLGFEAILVFYPFIKKGKSLNKWAHGGIAFTTILYVILAIVSLMYYSPGQLHHTIWPTLTMLKIIKVPFIQRFEYIIIFLWYLIILPNLCLTILSSCCISKKSFHIPFKITLPLFIAAIFISSLFFTNREGINTLNTVLSQAGLYIVYAYIPILFVFHSLRWHFKNRSKKSSPDTP
;
A
#
# COMPACT_ATOMS: atom_id res chain seq x y z
N MET A 1 29.05 -11.05 9.60
CA MET A 1 28.76 -9.61 9.43
C MET A 1 29.92 -8.92 8.70
N LYS A 2 30.13 -9.21 7.41
CA LYS A 2 31.25 -8.65 6.61
C LYS A 2 30.84 -7.57 5.59
N TYR A 3 29.54 -7.30 5.45
CA TYR A 3 28.97 -6.42 4.42
C TYR A 3 28.06 -5.32 4.98
N ALA A 4 27.86 -5.28 6.30
CA ALA A 4 27.04 -4.27 6.96
C ALA A 4 27.97 -3.19 7.54
N HIS A 5 28.03 -2.04 6.88
CA HIS A 5 28.85 -0.92 7.33
C HIS A 5 27.95 0.12 8.01
N VAL A 6 27.97 0.14 9.35
CA VAL A 6 27.22 1.11 10.18
C VAL A 6 27.58 2.57 9.82
N ARG A 7 28.77 2.79 9.24
CA ARG A 7 29.22 4.10 8.73
C ARG A 7 28.31 4.64 7.61
N ASN A 8 27.63 3.79 6.83
CA ASN A 8 26.74 4.23 5.75
C ASN A 8 25.46 4.91 6.25
N ILE A 9 25.13 4.77 7.54
CA ILE A 9 23.98 5.44 8.18
C ILE A 9 24.31 6.92 8.48
N PHE A 10 25.59 7.26 8.59
CA PHE A 10 26.04 8.64 8.79
C PHE A 10 26.34 9.28 7.43
N PRO A 11 25.86 10.49 7.13
CA PRO A 11 25.24 11.47 8.03
C PRO A 11 23.70 11.39 8.10
N ILE A 12 23.18 11.36 9.33
CA ILE A 12 21.74 11.40 9.61
C ILE A 12 21.26 12.84 9.38
N LEU A 13 20.16 13.02 8.63
CA LEU A 13 19.49 14.33 8.38
C LEU A 13 20.29 15.37 7.57
N ASN A 14 21.15 14.94 6.64
CA ASN A 14 21.82 15.87 5.71
C ASN A 14 20.91 16.42 4.59
N HIS A 15 19.64 16.00 4.56
CA HIS A 15 18.67 16.37 3.53
C HIS A 15 17.78 17.51 3.97
N SER A 16 17.37 18.35 3.02
CA SER A 16 16.45 19.45 3.33
C SER A 16 15.06 18.90 3.72
N PRO A 17 14.25 19.65 4.50
CA PRO A 17 12.89 19.23 4.84
C PRO A 17 12.02 18.95 3.60
N LEU A 18 12.30 19.64 2.49
CA LEU A 18 11.60 19.46 1.22
C LEU A 18 11.98 18.13 0.58
N GLU A 19 13.26 17.76 0.59
CA GLU A 19 13.73 16.45 0.14
C GLU A 19 13.11 15.32 0.96
N ILE A 20 13.05 15.47 2.28
CA ILE A 20 12.40 14.50 3.17
C ILE A 20 10.92 14.32 2.80
N LEU A 21 10.21 15.42 2.51
CA LEU A 21 8.81 15.36 2.07
C LEU A 21 8.65 14.67 0.72
N THR A 22 9.55 14.91 -0.24
CA THR A 22 9.54 14.23 -1.53
C THR A 22 9.79 12.73 -1.39
N SER A 23 10.72 12.32 -0.51
CA SER A 23 10.95 10.92 -0.19
C SER A 23 9.74 10.29 0.52
N ALA A 24 9.12 10.99 1.47
CA ALA A 24 7.90 10.53 2.13
C ALA A 24 6.74 10.33 1.14
N LYS A 25 6.60 11.22 0.15
CA LYS A 25 5.63 11.07 -0.95
C LYS A 25 5.90 9.80 -1.75
N ALA A 26 7.15 9.53 -2.11
CA ALA A 26 7.53 8.32 -2.85
C ALA A 26 7.21 7.03 -2.05
N SER A 27 7.54 7.01 -0.75
CA SER A 27 7.25 5.87 0.14
C SER A 27 5.78 5.70 0.46
N ALA A 28 4.94 6.74 0.34
CA ALA A 28 3.50 6.65 0.58
C ALA A 28 2.82 5.59 -0.30
N LEU A 29 3.39 5.29 -1.48
CA LEU A 29 2.90 4.23 -2.36
C LEU A 29 2.93 2.85 -1.69
N GLU A 30 3.96 2.57 -0.89
CA GLU A 30 4.13 1.28 -0.20
C GLU A 30 3.12 1.11 0.95
N PHE A 31 2.62 2.22 1.48
CA PHE A 31 1.59 2.23 2.52
C PHE A 31 0.16 2.24 1.96
N LEU A 32 -0.03 2.40 0.64
CA LEU A 32 -1.35 2.30 0.02
C LEU A 32 -1.89 0.86 0.15
N GLY A 33 -3.19 0.76 0.47
CA GLY A 33 -3.87 -0.52 0.67
C GLY A 33 -4.57 -0.67 2.02
N PHE A 34 -4.25 0.17 3.02
CA PHE A 34 -5.01 0.18 4.27
C PHE A 34 -6.50 0.56 4.06
N GLU A 35 -6.80 1.29 2.98
CA GLU A 35 -8.16 1.64 2.56
C GLU A 35 -9.05 0.41 2.28
N ALA A 36 -8.46 -0.73 1.93
CA ALA A 36 -9.18 -1.98 1.73
C ALA A 36 -9.95 -2.39 3.01
N ILE A 37 -9.45 -2.03 4.20
CA ILE A 37 -10.14 -2.28 5.48
C ILE A 37 -11.51 -1.60 5.51
N LEU A 38 -11.65 -0.41 4.92
CA LEU A 38 -12.95 0.29 4.84
C LEU A 38 -13.93 -0.44 3.93
N VAL A 39 -13.43 -1.06 2.86
CA VAL A 39 -14.25 -1.86 1.93
C VAL A 39 -14.70 -3.16 2.60
N PHE A 40 -13.84 -3.76 3.41
CA PHE A 40 -14.14 -5.00 4.14
C PHE A 40 -14.90 -4.78 5.44
N TYR A 41 -14.97 -3.56 5.96
CA TYR A 41 -15.71 -3.19 7.17
C TYR A 41 -17.12 -3.82 7.29
N PRO A 42 -18.01 -3.75 6.27
CA PRO A 42 -19.35 -4.35 6.36
C PRO A 42 -19.36 -5.89 6.44
N PHE A 43 -18.28 -6.56 6.05
CA PHE A 43 -18.17 -8.02 6.16
C PHE A 43 -17.70 -8.47 7.55
N ILE A 44 -17.21 -7.55 8.39
CA ILE A 44 -16.63 -7.86 9.70
C ILE A 44 -17.72 -7.73 10.78
N LYS A 45 -18.21 -8.89 11.25
CA LYS A 45 -19.31 -9.00 12.25
C LYS A 45 -19.03 -8.40 13.65
N LYS A 46 -17.79 -8.02 13.99
CA LYS A 46 -17.39 -7.51 15.33
C LYS A 46 -16.62 -6.18 15.25
N GLY A 47 -17.34 -5.08 14.99
CA GLY A 47 -16.76 -3.76 14.70
C GLY A 47 -15.97 -3.07 15.83
N LYS A 48 -16.15 -3.44 17.11
CA LYS A 48 -15.48 -2.72 18.23
C LYS A 48 -13.99 -3.05 18.39
N SER A 49 -13.56 -4.27 18.08
CA SER A 49 -12.13 -4.65 18.14
C SER A 49 -11.39 -4.33 16.85
N LEU A 50 -12.10 -4.14 15.74
CA LEU A 50 -11.52 -3.93 14.41
C LEU A 50 -10.56 -2.73 14.37
N ASN A 51 -10.92 -1.62 15.03
CA ASN A 51 -10.07 -0.44 15.06
C ASN A 51 -8.71 -0.71 15.71
N LYS A 52 -8.65 -1.52 16.78
CA LYS A 52 -7.39 -1.86 17.45
C LYS A 52 -6.49 -2.71 16.55
N TRP A 53 -7.09 -3.69 15.85
CA TRP A 53 -6.37 -4.55 14.92
C TRP A 53 -5.94 -3.82 13.65
N ALA A 54 -6.74 -2.87 13.15
CA ALA A 54 -6.39 -2.05 12.00
C ALA A 54 -5.17 -1.17 12.28
N HIS A 55 -5.18 -0.43 13.40
CA HIS A 55 -4.02 0.39 13.79
C HIS A 55 -2.81 -0.47 14.16
N GLY A 56 -3.03 -1.62 14.82
CA GLY A 56 -1.96 -2.57 15.12
C GLY A 56 -1.29 -3.14 13.86
N GLY A 57 -2.06 -3.45 12.82
CA GLY A 57 -1.54 -3.90 11.52
C GLY A 57 -0.68 -2.83 10.85
N ILE A 58 -1.16 -1.58 10.80
CA ILE A 58 -0.40 -0.45 10.21
C ILE A 58 0.88 -0.18 11.01
N ALA A 59 0.82 -0.20 12.34
CA ALA A 59 2.00 0.01 13.16
C ALA A 59 3.04 -1.10 12.94
N PHE A 60 2.59 -2.36 12.85
CA PHE A 60 3.45 -3.50 12.60
C PHE A 60 4.13 -3.43 11.22
N THR A 61 3.39 -3.09 10.16
CA THR A 61 3.97 -2.95 8.80
C THR A 61 4.96 -1.77 8.75
N THR A 62 4.65 -0.66 9.42
CA THR A 62 5.56 0.49 9.53
C THR A 62 6.87 0.11 10.20
N ILE A 63 6.82 -0.62 11.32
CA ILE A 63 8.04 -1.07 12.02
C ILE A 63 8.87 -2.01 11.12
N LEU A 64 8.22 -2.93 10.41
CA LEU A 64 8.91 -3.82 9.47
C LEU A 64 9.60 -3.04 8.35
N TYR A 65 8.94 -2.04 7.76
CA TYR A 65 9.53 -1.19 6.73
C TYR A 65 10.71 -0.36 7.24
N VAL A 66 10.62 0.17 8.46
CA VAL A 66 11.74 0.87 9.11
C VAL A 66 12.93 -0.06 9.30
N ILE A 67 12.70 -1.29 9.79
CA ILE A 67 13.78 -2.29 9.95
C ILE A 67 14.41 -2.62 8.58
N LEU A 68 13.60 -2.86 7.55
CA LEU A 68 14.09 -3.14 6.20
C LEU A 68 14.89 -1.97 5.61
N ALA A 69 14.44 -0.73 5.83
CA ALA A 69 15.16 0.46 5.40
C ALA A 69 16.53 0.58 6.10
N ILE A 70 16.58 0.39 7.41
CA ILE A 70 17.85 0.39 8.18
C ILE A 70 18.79 -0.69 7.65
N VAL A 71 18.30 -1.92 7.47
CA VAL A 71 19.11 -3.04 6.96
C VAL A 71 19.63 -2.73 5.55
N SER A 72 18.81 -2.14 4.69
CA SER A 72 19.20 -1.77 3.32
C SER A 72 20.26 -0.68 3.30
N LEU A 73 20.12 0.35 4.14
CA LEU A 73 21.12 1.43 4.29
C LEU A 73 22.45 0.93 4.89
N MET A 74 22.40 -0.09 5.76
CA MET A 74 23.62 -0.73 6.28
C MET A 74 24.34 -1.58 5.24
N TYR A 75 23.60 -2.17 4.30
CA TYR A 75 24.11 -3.11 3.31
C TYR A 75 24.62 -2.43 2.03
N TYR A 76 23.92 -1.42 1.55
CA TYR A 76 24.26 -0.70 0.32
C TYR A 76 24.92 0.64 0.63
N SER A 77 25.90 1.05 -0.20
CA SER A 77 26.35 2.44 -0.22
C SER A 77 25.33 3.33 -0.94
N PRO A 78 25.29 4.66 -0.73
CA PRO A 78 24.30 5.55 -1.33
C PRO A 78 24.20 5.43 -2.87
N GLY A 79 25.35 5.29 -3.55
CA GLY A 79 25.39 5.09 -5.01
C GLY A 79 24.91 3.71 -5.46
N GLN A 80 25.15 2.66 -4.66
CA GLN A 80 24.66 1.30 -4.97
C GLN A 80 23.15 1.19 -4.76
N LEU A 81 22.59 1.88 -3.75
CA LEU A 81 21.15 1.88 -3.48
C LEU A 81 20.35 2.52 -4.62
N HIS A 82 20.87 3.59 -5.22
CA HIS A 82 20.26 4.25 -6.38
C HIS A 82 20.14 3.35 -7.62
N HIS A 83 21.08 2.42 -7.81
CA HIS A 83 21.06 1.49 -8.94
C HIS A 83 20.37 0.15 -8.60
N THR A 84 20.02 -0.08 -7.33
CA THR A 84 19.43 -1.33 -6.86
C THR A 84 17.92 -1.17 -6.69
N ILE A 85 17.16 -1.66 -7.66
CA ILE A 85 15.70 -1.49 -7.75
C ILE A 85 14.97 -2.36 -6.71
N TRP A 86 15.53 -3.54 -6.41
CA TRP A 86 14.93 -4.51 -5.47
C TRP A 86 15.95 -4.88 -4.40
N PRO A 87 16.31 -3.96 -3.49
CA PRO A 87 17.40 -4.15 -2.53
C PRO A 87 17.20 -5.39 -1.66
N THR A 88 15.98 -5.69 -1.24
CA THR A 88 15.66 -6.90 -0.47
C THR A 88 15.90 -8.18 -1.26
N LEU A 89 15.51 -8.20 -2.53
CA LEU A 89 15.66 -9.37 -3.41
C LEU A 89 17.12 -9.59 -3.81
N THR A 90 17.85 -8.50 -4.08
CA THR A 90 19.29 -8.53 -4.40
C THR A 90 20.13 -8.94 -3.18
N MET A 91 19.76 -8.52 -1.97
CA MET A 91 20.43 -8.95 -0.74
C MET A 91 20.28 -10.46 -0.50
N LEU A 92 19.09 -11.01 -0.74
CA LEU A 92 18.84 -12.45 -0.62
C LEU A 92 19.55 -13.29 -1.70
N LYS A 93 19.79 -12.71 -2.88
CA LYS A 93 20.55 -13.34 -3.98
C LYS A 93 22.04 -13.57 -3.64
N ILE A 94 22.59 -12.87 -2.64
CA ILE A 94 24.00 -12.99 -2.25
C ILE A 94 24.25 -14.25 -1.41
N ILE A 95 23.20 -14.87 -0.85
CA ILE A 95 23.29 -16.16 -0.14
C ILE A 95 23.46 -17.28 -1.18
N LYS A 96 24.71 -17.53 -1.58
CA LYS A 96 25.08 -18.66 -2.44
C LYS A 96 25.13 -19.93 -1.59
N VAL A 97 24.09 -20.75 -1.68
CA VAL A 97 24.10 -22.10 -1.10
C VAL A 97 24.78 -23.04 -2.09
N PRO A 98 25.85 -23.78 -1.70
CA PRO A 98 26.64 -24.59 -2.63
C PRO A 98 25.89 -25.78 -3.25
N PHE A 99 24.71 -26.13 -2.73
CA PHE A 99 23.92 -27.29 -3.16
C PHE A 99 22.86 -26.98 -4.25
N ILE A 100 22.48 -25.70 -4.45
CA ILE A 100 21.41 -25.32 -5.39
C ILE A 100 21.91 -24.24 -6.34
N GLN A 101 22.21 -24.64 -7.58
CA GLN A 101 22.74 -23.78 -8.63
C GLN A 101 21.78 -22.63 -9.03
N ARG A 102 20.50 -22.70 -8.62
CA ARG A 102 19.45 -21.70 -8.92
C ARG A 102 18.55 -21.38 -7.71
N PHE A 103 19.13 -21.14 -6.54
CA PHE A 103 18.37 -20.74 -5.34
C PHE A 103 17.54 -19.46 -5.55
N GLU A 104 17.97 -18.61 -6.49
CA GLU A 104 17.26 -17.40 -6.92
C GLU A 104 15.81 -17.65 -7.34
N TYR A 105 15.50 -18.79 -7.98
CA TYR A 105 14.13 -19.09 -8.43
C TYR A 105 13.18 -19.38 -7.28
N ILE A 106 13.67 -20.01 -6.21
CA ILE A 106 12.87 -20.27 -5.01
C ILE A 106 12.51 -18.94 -4.34
N ILE A 107 13.47 -18.01 -4.24
CA ILE A 107 13.23 -16.67 -3.67
C ILE A 107 12.20 -15.90 -4.50
N ILE A 108 12.33 -15.88 -5.83
CA ILE A 108 11.38 -15.20 -6.72
C ILE A 108 9.98 -15.82 -6.57
N PHE A 109 9.87 -17.14 -6.50
CA PHE A 109 8.60 -17.83 -6.32
C PHE A 109 7.94 -17.49 -4.97
N LEU A 110 8.71 -17.48 -3.87
CA LEU A 110 8.22 -17.06 -2.56
C LEU A 110 7.74 -15.60 -2.59
N TRP A 111 8.47 -14.73 -3.28
CA TRP A 111 8.06 -13.33 -3.45
C TRP A 111 6.74 -13.21 -4.22
N TYR A 112 6.55 -14.06 -5.23
CA TYR A 112 5.29 -14.12 -5.98
C TYR A 112 4.12 -14.55 -5.08
N LEU A 113 4.32 -15.49 -4.16
CA LEU A 113 3.30 -15.89 -3.18
C LEU A 113 2.91 -14.76 -2.21
N ILE A 114 3.81 -13.81 -1.95
CA ILE A 114 3.51 -12.61 -1.14
C ILE A 114 2.72 -11.58 -1.94
N ILE A 115 3.04 -11.41 -3.24
CA ILE A 115 2.37 -10.44 -4.12
C ILE A 115 0.96 -10.90 -4.49
N LEU A 116 0.77 -12.20 -4.73
CA LEU A 116 -0.51 -12.78 -5.17
C LEU A 116 -1.73 -12.40 -4.30
N PRO A 117 -1.71 -12.56 -2.95
CA PRO A 117 -2.83 -12.15 -2.11
C PRO A 117 -3.06 -10.64 -2.13
N ASN A 118 -2.01 -9.82 -2.23
CA ASN A 118 -2.15 -8.37 -2.35
C ASN A 118 -2.89 -7.96 -3.64
N LEU A 119 -2.55 -8.60 -4.76
CA LEU A 119 -3.27 -8.40 -6.04
C LEU A 119 -4.73 -8.81 -5.94
N CYS A 120 -4.99 -9.99 -5.36
CA CYS A 120 -6.36 -10.49 -5.18
C CYS A 120 -7.20 -9.54 -4.31
N LEU A 121 -6.65 -9.08 -3.18
CA LEU A 121 -7.32 -8.13 -2.28
C LEU A 121 -7.61 -6.79 -2.97
N THR A 122 -6.68 -6.28 -3.78
CA THR A 122 -6.85 -5.02 -4.51
C THR A 122 -7.93 -5.14 -5.59
N ILE A 123 -7.93 -6.22 -6.36
CA ILE A 123 -8.96 -6.49 -7.38
C ILE A 123 -10.33 -6.67 -6.72
N LEU A 124 -10.40 -7.42 -5.62
CA LEU A 124 -11.64 -7.63 -4.87
C LEU A 124 -12.18 -6.32 -4.31
N SER A 125 -11.31 -5.50 -3.70
CA SER A 125 -11.67 -4.18 -3.18
C SER A 125 -12.23 -3.29 -4.28
N SER A 126 -11.57 -3.26 -5.45
CA SER A 126 -12.03 -2.52 -6.63
C SER A 126 -13.39 -3.00 -7.12
N CYS A 127 -13.60 -4.32 -7.21
CA CYS A 127 -14.90 -4.90 -7.59
C CYS A 127 -16.02 -4.56 -6.60
N CYS A 128 -15.72 -4.59 -5.30
CA CYS A 128 -16.67 -4.22 -4.25
C CYS A 128 -17.06 -2.74 -4.31
N ILE A 129 -16.09 -1.86 -4.56
CA ILE A 129 -16.32 -0.42 -4.74
C ILE A 129 -17.19 -0.18 -5.98
N SER A 130 -16.86 -0.77 -7.12
CA SER A 130 -17.63 -0.65 -8.36
C SER A 130 -19.06 -1.16 -8.22
N LYS A 131 -19.28 -2.28 -7.49
CA LYS A 131 -20.63 -2.77 -7.19
C LYS A 131 -21.43 -1.76 -6.37
N LYS A 132 -20.81 -1.10 -5.38
CA LYS A 132 -21.50 -0.14 -4.52
C LYS A 132 -21.74 1.22 -5.19
N SER A 133 -20.83 1.65 -6.06
CA SER A 133 -20.91 2.94 -6.75
C SER A 133 -21.76 2.89 -8.03
N PHE A 134 -21.61 1.83 -8.83
CA PHE A 134 -22.23 1.70 -10.15
C PHE A 134 -23.30 0.60 -10.23
N HIS A 135 -23.57 -0.14 -9.14
CA HIS A 135 -24.54 -1.25 -9.10
C HIS A 135 -24.27 -2.40 -10.09
N ILE A 136 -23.04 -2.49 -10.63
CA ILE A 136 -22.63 -3.51 -11.61
C ILE A 136 -22.38 -4.85 -10.90
N PRO A 137 -22.81 -6.00 -11.46
CA PRO A 137 -22.57 -7.30 -10.87
C PRO A 137 -21.07 -7.68 -10.89
N PHE A 138 -20.65 -8.43 -9.87
CA PHE A 138 -19.27 -8.91 -9.69
C PHE A 138 -18.76 -9.73 -10.89
N LYS A 139 -19.66 -10.50 -11.53
CA LYS A 139 -19.36 -11.35 -12.68
C LYS A 139 -18.84 -10.58 -13.91
N ILE A 140 -19.26 -9.33 -14.08
CA ILE A 140 -18.81 -8.47 -15.19
C ILE A 140 -17.59 -7.65 -14.77
N THR A 141 -17.60 -7.19 -13.52
CA THR A 141 -16.57 -6.30 -12.97
C THR A 141 -15.20 -7.00 -12.85
N LEU A 142 -15.18 -8.27 -12.41
CA LEU A 142 -13.95 -9.05 -12.24
C LEU A 142 -13.16 -9.24 -13.54
N PRO A 143 -13.72 -9.81 -14.64
CA PRO A 143 -12.98 -9.97 -15.89
C PRO A 143 -12.60 -8.62 -16.50
N LEU A 144 -13.39 -7.56 -16.30
CA LEU A 144 -13.07 -6.22 -16.76
C LEU A 144 -11.80 -5.68 -16.10
N PHE A 145 -11.68 -5.76 -14.77
CA PHE A 145 -10.47 -5.32 -14.07
C PHE A 145 -9.25 -6.16 -14.44
N ILE A 146 -9.41 -7.49 -14.57
CA ILE A 146 -8.31 -8.36 -15.01
C ILE A 146 -7.85 -8.01 -16.42
N ALA A 147 -8.79 -7.80 -17.36
CA ALA A 147 -8.47 -7.39 -18.72
C ALA A 147 -7.81 -6.01 -18.75
N ALA A 148 -8.29 -5.05 -17.96
CA ALA A 148 -7.70 -3.72 -17.86
C ALA A 148 -6.25 -3.77 -17.34
N ILE A 149 -5.98 -4.59 -16.30
CA ILE A 149 -4.63 -4.78 -15.76
C ILE A 149 -3.73 -5.45 -16.81
N PHE A 150 -4.23 -6.47 -17.52
CA PHE A 150 -3.49 -7.18 -18.55
C PHE A 150 -3.12 -6.25 -19.72
N ILE A 151 -4.08 -5.49 -20.24
CA ILE A 151 -3.85 -4.50 -21.31
C ILE A 151 -2.85 -3.44 -20.85
N SER A 152 -3.01 -2.92 -19.63
CA SER A 152 -2.06 -1.96 -19.06
C SER A 152 -0.65 -2.54 -19.00
N SER A 153 -0.50 -3.80 -18.57
CA SER A 153 0.80 -4.47 -18.51
C SER A 153 1.49 -4.59 -19.87
N LEU A 154 0.75 -4.63 -20.98
CA LEU A 154 1.34 -4.69 -22.32
C LEU A 154 1.93 -3.34 -22.75
N PHE A 155 1.35 -2.22 -22.30
CA PHE A 155 1.82 -0.87 -22.61
C PHE A 155 3.04 -0.45 -21.76
N PHE A 156 3.15 -0.94 -20.52
CA PHE A 156 4.17 -0.49 -19.56
C PHE A 156 5.43 -1.36 -19.52
N THR A 157 6.03 -1.65 -20.67
CA THR A 157 7.34 -2.34 -20.76
C THR A 157 8.55 -1.41 -20.56
N ASN A 158 8.38 -0.09 -20.74
CA ASN A 158 9.45 0.89 -20.56
C ASN A 158 9.59 1.32 -19.08
N ARG A 159 10.81 1.29 -18.55
CA ARG A 159 11.13 1.60 -17.14
C ARG A 159 10.73 3.00 -16.72
N GLU A 160 10.88 3.97 -17.61
CA GLU A 160 10.46 5.35 -17.38
C GLU A 160 8.94 5.45 -17.23
N GLY A 161 8.19 4.63 -18.00
CA GLY A 161 6.75 4.50 -17.88
C GLY A 161 6.33 3.93 -16.52
N ILE A 162 7.04 2.92 -16.01
CA ILE A 162 6.76 2.33 -14.68
C ILE A 162 7.06 3.35 -13.56
N ASN A 163 8.17 4.09 -13.65
CA ASN A 163 8.50 5.10 -12.64
C ASN A 163 7.48 6.26 -12.63
N THR A 164 7.06 6.70 -13.82
CA THR A 164 6.03 7.72 -13.98
C THR A 164 4.70 7.23 -13.42
N LEU A 165 4.30 5.99 -13.70
CA LEU A 165 3.12 5.37 -13.11
C LEU A 165 3.18 5.34 -11.59
N ASN A 166 4.29 4.90 -11.00
CA ASN A 166 4.45 4.86 -9.55
C ASN A 166 4.31 6.26 -8.94
N THR A 167 4.85 7.28 -9.60
CA THR A 167 4.75 8.67 -9.16
C THR A 167 3.31 9.18 -9.23
N VAL A 168 2.61 8.90 -10.34
CA VAL A 168 1.20 9.26 -10.52
C VAL A 168 0.31 8.51 -9.53
N LEU A 169 0.56 7.22 -9.31
CA LEU A 169 -0.21 6.38 -8.40
C LEU A 169 0.04 6.76 -6.94
N SER A 170 1.28 7.11 -6.56
CA SER A 170 1.61 7.70 -5.26
C SER A 170 0.82 9.00 -5.06
N GLN A 171 0.83 9.90 -6.04
CA GLN A 171 0.13 11.17 -5.94
C GLN A 171 -1.40 10.99 -5.88
N ALA A 172 -1.96 10.15 -6.73
CA ALA A 172 -3.38 9.81 -6.72
C ALA A 172 -3.80 9.15 -5.40
N GLY A 173 -3.00 8.20 -4.91
CA GLY A 173 -3.20 7.55 -3.63
C GLY A 173 -3.18 8.52 -2.46
N LEU A 174 -2.26 9.48 -2.45
CA LEU A 174 -2.25 10.55 -1.46
C LEU A 174 -3.50 11.43 -1.52
N TYR A 175 -3.98 11.79 -2.71
CA TYR A 175 -5.23 12.53 -2.85
C TYR A 175 -6.44 11.72 -2.37
N ILE A 176 -6.50 10.42 -2.65
CA ILE A 176 -7.57 9.55 -2.16
C ILE A 176 -7.51 9.47 -0.63
N VAL A 177 -6.35 9.21 -0.05
CA VAL A 177 -6.20 9.08 1.40
C VAL A 177 -6.49 10.40 2.13
N TYR A 178 -5.88 11.49 1.69
CA TYR A 178 -5.95 12.78 2.40
C TYR A 178 -7.15 13.64 2.02
N ALA A 179 -7.80 13.44 0.86
CA ALA A 179 -9.00 14.18 0.49
C ALA A 179 -10.27 13.32 0.61
N TYR A 180 -10.29 12.10 0.07
CA TYR A 180 -11.52 11.31 -0.01
C TYR A 180 -11.97 10.75 1.36
N ILE A 181 -11.05 10.27 2.20
CA ILE A 181 -11.39 9.78 3.56
C ILE A 181 -11.98 10.89 4.45
N PRO A 182 -11.38 12.10 4.57
CA PRO A 182 -11.97 13.17 5.37
C PRO A 182 -13.27 13.69 4.78
N ILE A 183 -13.43 13.76 3.46
CA ILE A 183 -14.71 14.14 2.84
C ILE A 183 -15.81 13.12 3.20
N LEU A 184 -15.52 11.81 3.13
CA LEU A 184 -16.45 10.77 3.59
C LEU A 184 -16.81 10.91 5.07
N PHE A 185 -15.83 11.22 5.91
CA PHE A 185 -16.06 11.45 7.34
C PHE A 185 -16.96 12.67 7.58
N VAL A 186 -16.72 13.78 6.87
CA VAL A 186 -17.53 15.00 6.94
C VAL A 186 -18.96 14.73 6.47
N PHE A 187 -19.15 14.04 5.34
CA PHE A 187 -20.47 13.66 4.85
C PHE A 187 -21.23 12.77 5.83
N HIS A 188 -20.56 11.77 6.41
CA HIS A 188 -21.16 10.91 7.43
C HIS A 188 -21.56 11.70 8.69
N SER A 189 -20.67 12.59 9.15
CA SER A 189 -20.93 13.46 10.31
C SER A 189 -22.10 14.41 10.05
N LEU A 190 -22.17 15.04 8.88
CA LEU A 190 -23.31 15.86 8.47
C LEU A 190 -24.61 15.05 8.46
N ARG A 191 -24.62 13.88 7.82
CA ARG A 191 -25.82 13.03 7.74
C ARG A 191 -26.29 12.58 9.12
N TRP A 192 -25.36 12.24 10.00
CA TRP A 192 -25.66 11.89 11.39
C TRP A 192 -26.24 13.09 12.16
N HIS A 193 -25.67 14.28 11.98
CA HIS A 193 -26.13 15.50 12.62
C HIS A 193 -27.53 15.93 12.13
N PHE A 194 -27.82 15.80 10.84
CA PHE A 194 -29.16 16.06 10.27
C PHE A 194 -30.20 15.04 10.73
N LYS A 195 -29.84 13.75 10.80
CA LYS A 195 -30.74 12.70 11.31
C LYS A 195 -31.06 12.86 12.80
N ASN A 196 -30.10 13.29 13.60
CA ASN A 196 -30.32 13.58 15.02
C ASN A 196 -31.11 14.88 15.25
N ARG A 197 -31.04 15.87 14.35
CA ARG A 197 -31.95 17.04 14.40
C ARG A 197 -33.39 16.69 14.05
N SER A 198 -33.63 15.82 13.07
CA SER A 198 -34.99 15.37 12.71
C SER A 198 -35.66 14.53 13.80
N LYS A 199 -34.91 13.71 14.56
CA LYS A 199 -35.46 12.97 15.71
C LYS A 199 -35.83 13.85 16.91
N LYS A 200 -35.34 15.10 16.99
CA LYS A 200 -35.64 16.02 18.09
C LYS A 200 -36.90 16.87 17.84
N SER A 201 -37.49 16.81 16.63
CA SER A 201 -38.68 17.60 16.25
C SER A 201 -40.01 16.84 16.25
N SER A 202 -40.04 15.56 16.61
CA SER A 202 -41.27 14.86 17.00
C SER A 202 -41.15 14.50 18.48
N PRO A 203 -41.52 15.42 19.40
CA PRO A 203 -41.91 15.01 20.74
C PRO A 203 -43.22 14.23 20.62
N ASP A 204 -43.26 13.10 21.30
CA ASP A 204 -44.38 12.17 21.37
C ASP A 204 -45.70 12.91 21.63
N THR A 205 -46.67 12.76 20.73
CA THR A 205 -48.08 13.02 21.05
C THR A 205 -48.71 11.69 21.48
N PRO A 206 -49.09 11.53 22.76
CA PRO A 206 -49.98 10.44 23.17
C PRO A 206 -51.37 10.57 22.53
#